data_AF-A0A953ERB8-F1
#
_entry.id   AF-A0A953ERB8-F1
#
_cell.length_a   1.000
_cell.length_b   1.000
_cell.length_c   1.000
_cell.angle_alpha   90.00
_cell.angle_beta   90.00
_cell.angle_gamma   90.00
#
_symmetry.space_group_name_H-M   'P 1'
#
loop_
_entity.id
_entity.type
_entity.pdbx_description
1 polymer ?
#
loop_
_entity_poly.entity_id
_entity_poly.type
_entity_poly.pdbx_seq_one_letter_code
_entity_poly.pdbx_strand_id
1 'polypeptide(L)' 'MTSEKRTREDESQFYANPENQTPLGPARRRKRSNLTEMVPVRFPPETLEEVRRLAAADDRSVSSWIRRAVEHELEQQTG' A
#
# COMPACT_ATOMS: atom_id res chain seq x y z
N MET A 1 12.44 -24.87 11.52
CA MET A 1 11.58 -25.59 10.57
C MET A 1 12.20 -25.47 9.20
N THR A 2 12.70 -26.59 8.67
CA THR A 2 13.17 -26.69 7.28
C THR A 2 11.96 -26.60 6.36
N SER A 3 11.96 -25.63 5.44
CA SER A 3 10.92 -25.50 4.42
C SER A 3 11.12 -26.58 3.37
N GLU A 4 10.58 -27.78 3.60
CA GLU A 4 10.43 -28.77 2.54
C GLU A 4 9.51 -28.19 1.45
N LYS A 5 9.96 -28.24 0.20
CA LYS A 5 9.16 -27.79 -0.95
C LYS A 5 8.04 -28.82 -1.16
N ARG A 6 6.82 -28.48 -0.78
CA ARG A 6 5.62 -29.26 -1.10
C ARG A 6 4.99 -28.78 -2.40
N THR A 7 4.28 -29.68 -3.08
CA THR A 7 3.48 -29.31 -4.26
C THR A 7 2.19 -28.61 -3.79
N ARG A 8 1.54 -27.86 -4.69
CA ARG A 8 0.29 -27.13 -4.38
C ARG A 8 -0.81 -28.07 -3.88
N GLU A 9 -0.93 -29.24 -4.50
CA GLU A 9 -1.87 -30.27 -4.09
C GLU A 9 -1.57 -30.79 -2.67
N ASP A 10 -0.31 -31.04 -2.33
CA ASP A 10 0.08 -31.49 -0.97
C ASP A 10 -0.25 -30.44 0.10
N GLU A 11 -0.09 -29.15 -0.21
CA GLU A 11 -0.48 -28.06 0.68
C GLU A 11 -1.99 -28.04 0.91
N SER A 12 -2.78 -28.22 -0.15
CA SER A 12 -4.24 -28.26 -0.04
C SER A 12 -4.74 -29.42 0.83
N GLN A 13 -4.13 -30.60 0.68
CA GLN A 13 -4.43 -31.79 1.49
C GLN A 13 -4.00 -31.60 2.95
N PHE A 14 -2.87 -30.94 3.19
CA PHE A 14 -2.39 -30.65 4.54
C PHE A 14 -3.39 -29.80 5.34
N TYR A 15 -4.00 -28.78 4.71
CA TYR A 15 -5.01 -27.93 5.36
C TYR A 15 -6.43 -28.51 5.35
N ALA A 16 -6.66 -29.67 4.72
CA ALA A 16 -7.94 -30.38 4.81
C ALA A 16 -8.22 -30.89 6.23
N ASN A 17 -7.18 -31.15 7.04
CA ASN A 17 -7.33 -31.41 8.47
C ASN A 17 -7.57 -30.09 9.24
N PRO A 18 -8.69 -29.94 9.98
CA PRO A 18 -8.99 -28.75 10.78
C PRO A 18 -7.90 -28.36 11.78
N GLU A 19 -7.16 -29.34 12.34
CA GLU A 19 -6.08 -29.07 13.30
C GLU A 19 -4.96 -28.22 12.68
N ASN A 20 -4.68 -28.43 11.40
CA ASN A 20 -3.64 -27.72 10.65
C ASN A 20 -4.07 -26.32 10.21
N GLN A 21 -5.33 -25.94 10.41
CA GLN A 21 -5.83 -24.59 10.12
C GLN A 21 -5.59 -23.61 11.27
N THR A 22 -5.07 -24.09 12.40
CA THR A 22 -4.75 -23.23 13.53
C THR A 22 -3.46 -22.47 13.26
N PRO A 23 -3.46 -21.12 13.29
CA PRO A 23 -2.25 -20.33 13.13
C PRO A 23 -1.21 -20.70 14.19
N LEU A 24 0.03 -20.94 13.75
CA LEU A 24 1.13 -21.21 14.66
C LEU A 24 1.52 -19.92 15.39
N GLY A 25 1.23 -19.89 16.69
CA GLY A 25 1.65 -18.83 17.60
C GLY A 25 0.65 -17.68 17.78
N PRO A 26 0.97 -16.73 18.66
CA PRO A 26 0.08 -15.61 18.98
C PRO A 26 -0.06 -14.67 17.78
N ALA A 27 -1.24 -14.05 17.65
CA ALA A 27 -1.50 -13.05 16.63
C ALA A 27 -0.50 -11.89 16.73
N ARG A 28 0.35 -11.72 15.72
CA ARG A 28 1.29 -10.61 15.65
C ARG A 28 0.65 -9.45 14.90
N ARG A 29 0.34 -8.36 15.60
CA ARG A 29 0.04 -7.08 14.95
C ARG A 29 1.34 -6.53 14.35
N ARG A 30 1.37 -6.30 13.04
CA ARG A 30 2.44 -5.52 12.43
C ARG A 30 2.39 -4.12 13.05
N LYS A 31 3.48 -3.63 13.64
CA LYS A 31 3.62 -2.20 13.94
C LYS A 31 3.46 -1.50 12.61
N ARG A 32 2.40 -0.70 12.44
CA ARG A 32 2.30 0.21 11.30
C ARG A 32 3.32 1.33 11.55
N SER A 33 4.60 1.06 11.27
CA SER A 33 5.50 2.17 10.96
C SER A 33 4.90 2.79 9.69
N ASN A 34 4.47 4.03 9.77
CA ASN A 34 4.13 4.76 8.56
C ASN A 34 5.36 4.67 7.66
N LEU A 35 5.22 4.16 6.44
CA LEU A 35 6.35 4.03 5.49
C LEU A 35 6.98 5.40 5.17
N THR A 36 6.31 6.49 5.53
CA THR A 36 6.72 7.86 5.28
C THR A 36 6.15 8.76 6.37
N GLU A 37 6.89 9.79 6.75
CA GLU A 37 6.39 10.88 7.59
C GLU A 37 5.28 11.65 6.87
N MET A 38 4.22 12.02 7.61
CA MET A 38 3.14 12.82 7.04
C MET A 38 3.44 14.31 7.24
N VAL A 39 3.77 15.00 6.15
CA VAL A 39 3.94 16.46 6.15
C VAL A 39 2.61 17.13 5.79
N PRO A 40 1.99 17.92 6.68
CA PRO A 40 0.75 18.61 6.39
C PRO A 40 1.01 19.81 5.45
N VAL A 41 0.44 19.75 4.25
CA VAL A 41 0.42 20.88 3.29
C VAL A 41 -0.96 21.51 3.30
N ARG A 42 -1.03 22.84 3.38
CA ARG A 42 -2.28 23.60 3.33
C ARG A 42 -2.47 24.15 1.93
N PHE A 43 -3.58 23.80 1.31
CA PHE A 43 -4.03 24.38 0.04
C PHE A 43 -5.23 25.30 0.28
N PRO A 44 -5.36 26.37 -0.50
CA PRO A 44 -6.63 27.07 -0.64
C PRO A 44 -7.74 26.08 -1.06
N PRO A 45 -9.00 26.31 -0.63
CA PRO A 45 -10.10 25.40 -0.93
C PRO A 45 -10.32 25.20 -2.43
N GLU A 46 -10.20 26.26 -3.23
CA GLU A 46 -10.32 26.24 -4.69
C GLU A 46 -9.26 25.34 -5.34
N THR A 47 -8.02 25.38 -4.83
CA THR A 47 -6.94 24.51 -5.29
C THR A 47 -7.21 23.06 -4.91
N LEU A 48 -7.75 22.82 -3.71
CA LEU A 48 -8.09 21.46 -3.27
C LEU A 48 -9.20 20.83 -4.13
N GLU A 49 -10.20 21.62 -4.52
CA GLU A 49 -11.27 21.19 -5.43
C GLU A 49 -10.73 20.83 -6.82
N GLU A 50 -9.83 21.66 -7.34
CA GLU A 50 -9.16 21.42 -8.61
C GLU A 50 -8.37 20.10 -8.58
N VAL A 51 -7.54 19.92 -7.56
CA VAL A 51 -6.74 18.70 -7.38
C VAL A 51 -7.63 17.47 -7.28
N ARG A 52 -8.77 17.55 -6.57
CA ARG A 52 -9.73 16.43 -6.50
C ARG A 52 -10.30 16.08 -7.87
N ARG A 53 -10.63 17.08 -8.68
CA ARG A 53 -11.18 16.88 -10.02
C ARG A 53 -10.15 16.22 -10.94
N LEU A 54 -8.91 16.70 -10.94
CA LEU A 54 -7.83 16.14 -11.76
C LEU A 54 -7.45 14.72 -11.31
N ALA A 55 -7.37 14.47 -10.00
CA ALA A 55 -7.10 13.14 -9.47
C ALA A 55 -8.20 12.13 -9.87
N ALA A 56 -9.47 12.54 -9.83
CA ALA A 56 -10.59 11.71 -10.27
C ALA A 56 -10.55 11.42 -11.78
N ALA A 57 -10.18 12.41 -12.61
CA ALA A 57 -10.01 12.22 -14.05
C ALA A 57 -8.90 11.21 -14.39
N ASP A 58 -7.85 11.14 -13.55
CA ASP A 58 -6.73 10.22 -13.71
C ASP A 58 -6.91 8.84 -13.02
N ASP A 59 -8.09 8.56 -12.46
CA ASP A 59 -8.40 7.36 -11.64
C ASP A 59 -7.39 7.15 -10.49
N ARG A 60 -7.04 8.24 -9.80
CA ARG A 60 -6.04 8.25 -8.73
C ARG A 60 -6.58 8.85 -7.44
N SER A 61 -5.95 8.46 -6.33
CA SER A 61 -6.13 9.19 -5.08
C SER A 61 -5.46 10.57 -5.15
N VAL A 62 -6.02 11.53 -4.42
CA VAL A 62 -5.46 12.89 -4.29
C VAL A 62 -3.98 12.87 -3.89
N SER A 63 -3.60 12.02 -2.94
CA SER A 63 -2.21 11.92 -2.48
C SER A 63 -1.28 11.34 -3.54
N SER A 64 -1.73 10.35 -4.31
CA SER A 64 -0.95 9.78 -5.42
C SER A 64 -0.79 10.78 -6.55
N TRP A 65 -1.83 11.56 -6.86
CA TRP A 65 -1.80 12.59 -7.87
C TRP A 65 -0.83 13.72 -7.51
N ILE A 66 -0.91 14.24 -6.28
CA ILE A 66 -0.01 15.30 -5.79
C ILE A 66 1.45 14.83 -5.83
N ARG A 67 1.75 13.62 -5.36
CA ARG A 67 3.14 13.10 -5.39
C ARG A 67 3.71 13.07 -6.80
N ARG A 68 2.94 12.56 -7.75
CA ARG A 68 3.36 12.50 -9.16
C ARG A 68 3.56 13.90 -9.76
N ALA A 69 2.67 14.84 -9.47
CA ALA A 69 2.81 16.22 -9.94
C ALA A 69 4.09 16.87 -9.39
N VAL A 70 4.39 16.67 -8.10
CA VAL A 70 5.62 17.18 -7.48
C VAL A 70 6.86 16.51 -8.06
N GLU A 71 6.86 15.18 -8.23
CA GLU A 71 7.96 14.44 -8.85
C GLU A 71 8.26 14.95 -10.26
N HIS A 72 7.21 15.16 -11.07
CA HIS A 72 7.35 15.72 -12.42
C HIS A 72 7.99 17.11 -12.42
N GLU A 73 7.53 18.03 -11.56
CA GLU A 73 8.10 19.37 -11.44
C GLU A 73 9.57 19.35 -10.99
N LEU A 74 9.94 18.44 -10.08
CA LEU A 74 11.33 18.28 -9.64
C LEU A 74 12.22 17.74 -10.76
N GLU A 75 11.74 16.79 -11.57
CA GLU A 75 12.46 16.29 -12.74
C GLU A 75 12.70 17.41 -13.76
N GLN A 76 11.70 18.26 -14.02
CA GLN A 76 11.84 19.39 -14.96
C GLN A 76 12.80 20.48 -14.48
N GLN A 77 12.98 20.66 -13.17
CA GLN A 77 13.91 21.65 -12.62
C GLN A 77 15.35 21.14 -12.48
N THR A 78 15.53 19.81 -12.45
CA THR A 78 16.83 19.16 -12.23
C THR A 78 17.47 18.65 -13.53
N GLY A 79 16.67 18.48 -14.60
CA GLY A 79 17.14 18.14 -15.95
C GLY A 79 17.54 19.36 -16.77
#